data_AF-A0A2A4WBC1-F1
#
_entry.id   AF-A0A2A4WBC1-F1
#
_cell.length_a   1.000
_cell.length_b   1.000
_cell.length_c   1.000
_cell.angle_alpha   90.00
_cell.angle_beta   90.00
_cell.angle_gamma   90.00
#
_symmetry.space_group_name_H-M   'P 1'
#
loop_
_entity.id
_entity.type
_entity.pdbx_description
1 polymer ?
#
loop_
_entity_poly.entity_id
_entity_poly.type
_entity_poly.pdbx_seq_one_letter_code
_entity_poly.pdbx_strand_id
1 'polypeptide(L)'
;MSKTAKGLLIYVIAFHLLAFIVEAFLWMNPAVHSFVLKDKDPLVNVELYQQALILKMLFINQGFYNLMVAAGGILGVLLIAKGKESEGLHLLGYMPLFATVAGITLLFSSRAYSWSSPAGCASGIGHGHDIATKDEKQELSNSKLVHGGAV
;
A
#
# COMPACT_ATOMS: atom_id res chain seq x y z
N MET A 1 10.48 -1.49 -32.59
CA MET A 1 10.63 -1.42 -31.12
C MET A 1 12.07 -1.74 -30.70
N SER A 2 12.66 -0.99 -29.76
CA SER A 2 14.05 -1.23 -29.30
C SER A 2 14.16 -2.51 -28.47
N LYS A 3 15.35 -3.13 -28.41
CA LYS A 3 15.61 -4.34 -27.60
C LYS A 3 15.27 -4.12 -26.12
N THR A 4 15.61 -2.95 -25.59
CA THR A 4 15.32 -2.54 -24.21
C THR A 4 13.82 -2.47 -23.94
N ALA A 5 13.05 -1.81 -24.83
CA ALA A 5 11.60 -1.73 -24.69
C ALA A 5 10.95 -3.11 -24.71
N LYS A 6 11.43 -4.01 -25.58
CA LYS A 6 10.96 -5.40 -25.63
C LYS A 6 11.22 -6.15 -24.32
N GLY A 7 12.44 -6.02 -23.78
CA GLY A 7 12.81 -6.65 -22.51
C GLY A 7 11.94 -6.15 -21.35
N LEU A 8 11.75 -4.83 -21.24
CA LEU A 8 10.89 -4.22 -20.22
C LEU A 8 9.45 -4.74 -20.32
N LEU A 9 8.93 -4.85 -21.55
CA LEU A 9 7.56 -5.31 -21.77
C LEU A 9 7.34 -6.75 -21.31
N ILE A 10 8.28 -7.63 -21.64
CA ILE A 10 8.27 -9.02 -21.20
C ILE A 10 8.32 -9.09 -19.66
N TYR A 11 9.21 -8.29 -19.06
CA TYR A 11 9.31 -8.21 -17.60
C TYR A 11 7.98 -7.77 -16.98
N VAL A 12 7.35 -6.70 -17.48
CA VAL A 12 6.08 -6.19 -16.96
C VAL A 12 4.99 -7.25 -17.05
N ILE A 13 4.83 -7.92 -18.19
CA ILE A 13 3.84 -8.99 -18.36
C ILE A 13 4.11 -10.14 -17.38
N ALA A 14 5.35 -10.62 -17.30
CA ALA A 14 5.72 -11.72 -16.42
C ALA A 14 5.51 -11.39 -14.95
N PHE A 15 5.90 -10.17 -14.53
CA PHE A 15 5.70 -9.67 -13.17
C PHE A 15 4.22 -9.66 -12.79
N HIS A 16 3.34 -9.13 -13.66
CA HIS A 16 1.91 -9.05 -13.35
C HIS A 16 1.24 -10.43 -13.38
N LEU A 17 1.68 -11.36 -14.21
CA LEU A 17 1.22 -12.76 -14.15
C LEU A 17 1.62 -13.44 -12.84
N LEU A 18 2.87 -13.23 -12.39
CA LEU A 18 3.33 -13.76 -11.11
C LEU A 18 2.56 -13.15 -9.94
N ALA A 19 2.36 -11.83 -9.95
CA ALA A 19 1.57 -11.12 -8.96
C ALA A 19 0.12 -11.63 -8.92
N PHE A 20 -0.52 -11.85 -10.08
CA PHE A 20 -1.83 -12.49 -10.16
C PHE A 20 -1.86 -13.84 -9.45
N ILE A 21 -0.88 -14.72 -9.71
CA ILE A 21 -0.84 -16.05 -9.08
C ILE A 21 -0.71 -15.91 -7.57
N VAL A 22 0.22 -15.07 -7.12
CA VAL A 22 0.51 -14.87 -5.69
C VAL A 22 -0.70 -14.29 -4.96
N GLU A 23 -1.33 -13.25 -5.52
CA GLU A 23 -2.37 -12.49 -4.83
C GLU A 23 -3.75 -13.14 -4.95
N ALA A 24 -4.10 -13.72 -6.11
CA ALA A 24 -5.42 -14.33 -6.30
C ALA A 24 -5.51 -15.74 -5.69
N PHE A 25 -4.43 -16.52 -5.70
CA PHE A 25 -4.46 -17.93 -5.27
C PHE A 25 -3.63 -18.21 -4.02
N LEU A 26 -2.45 -17.58 -3.87
CA LEU A 26 -1.53 -17.92 -2.80
C LEU A 26 -1.61 -16.96 -1.59
N TRP A 27 -2.50 -15.96 -1.60
CA TRP A 27 -2.59 -14.96 -0.53
C TRP A 27 -2.74 -15.57 0.86
N MET A 28 -3.58 -16.61 1.01
CA MET A 28 -3.81 -17.26 2.31
C MET A 28 -2.68 -18.23 2.73
N ASN A 29 -1.61 -18.36 1.94
CA ASN A 29 -0.44 -19.13 2.33
C ASN A 29 0.33 -18.39 3.44
N PRO A 30 0.65 -19.05 4.57
CA PRO A 30 1.41 -18.47 5.67
C PRO A 30 2.73 -17.81 5.27
N ALA A 31 3.45 -18.36 4.30
CA ALA A 31 4.70 -17.77 3.81
C ALA A 31 4.46 -16.45 3.05
N VAL A 32 3.36 -16.35 2.30
CA VAL A 32 3.03 -15.19 1.46
C VAL A 32 2.55 -14.04 2.30
N HIS A 33 1.48 -14.23 3.08
CA HIS A 33 0.91 -13.10 3.83
C HIS A 33 1.86 -12.61 4.94
N SER A 34 2.69 -13.48 5.52
CA SER A 34 3.63 -13.09 6.57
C SER A 34 4.77 -12.30 5.97
N PHE A 35 5.24 -12.65 4.77
CA PHE A 35 6.23 -11.86 4.05
C PHE A 35 5.70 -10.47 3.69
N VAL A 36 4.46 -10.38 3.19
CA VAL A 36 3.86 -9.11 2.75
C VAL A 36 3.48 -8.18 3.91
N LEU A 37 3.09 -8.76 5.06
CA LEU A 37 2.61 -8.01 6.23
C LEU A 37 3.68 -7.81 7.30
N LYS A 38 4.84 -8.48 7.23
CA LYS A 38 5.88 -8.47 8.27
C LYS A 38 6.31 -7.07 8.74
N ASP A 39 6.41 -6.12 7.80
CA ASP A 39 6.93 -4.77 8.05
C ASP A 39 5.82 -3.71 8.06
N LYS A 40 4.54 -4.13 8.07
CA LYS A 40 3.41 -3.19 8.07
C LYS A 40 2.89 -3.02 9.49
N ASP A 41 2.74 -1.76 9.91
CA ASP A 41 2.01 -1.47 11.14
C ASP A 41 0.61 -2.09 11.07
N PRO A 42 0.21 -2.86 12.09
CA PRO A 42 -1.09 -3.51 12.08
C PRO A 42 -2.18 -2.43 12.03
N LEU A 43 -2.97 -2.41 10.94
CA LEU A 43 -4.11 -1.48 10.78
C LEU A 43 -5.11 -1.60 11.94
N VAL A 44 -5.13 -2.79 12.56
CA VAL A 44 -5.94 -3.14 13.72
C VAL A 44 -5.12 -4.06 14.59
N ASN A 45 -5.24 -3.95 15.91
CA ASN A 45 -4.48 -4.73 16.89
C ASN A 45 -4.99 -6.20 16.95
N VAL A 46 -4.86 -6.91 15.83
CA VAL A 46 -5.33 -8.29 15.61
C VAL A 46 -4.20 -9.14 15.05
N GLU A 47 -4.29 -10.46 15.26
CA GLU A 47 -3.29 -11.41 14.79
C GLU A 47 -3.11 -11.37 13.26
N LEU A 48 -1.90 -11.71 12.81
CA LEU A 48 -1.48 -11.68 11.40
C LEU A 48 -2.44 -12.43 10.47
N TYR A 49 -2.91 -13.60 10.89
CA TYR A 49 -3.88 -14.39 10.13
C TYR A 49 -5.21 -13.65 9.95
N GLN A 50 -5.69 -12.97 11.00
CA GLN A 50 -6.93 -12.18 10.95
C GLN A 50 -6.78 -10.98 10.01
N GLN A 51 -5.62 -10.31 10.03
CA GLN A 51 -5.33 -9.24 9.07
C GLN A 51 -5.36 -9.75 7.63
N ALA A 52 -4.74 -10.90 7.37
CA ALA A 52 -4.78 -11.50 6.04
C ALA A 52 -6.19 -11.91 5.60
N LEU A 53 -7.01 -12.39 6.54
CA LEU A 53 -8.41 -12.72 6.26
C LEU A 53 -9.22 -11.47 5.88
N ILE A 54 -9.02 -10.36 6.59
CA ILE A 54 -9.64 -9.06 6.29
C ILE A 54 -9.23 -8.57 4.89
N LEU A 55 -7.94 -8.72 4.55
CA LEU A 55 -7.38 -8.27 3.27
C LEU A 55 -7.61 -9.24 2.11
N LYS A 56 -8.18 -10.43 2.36
CA LYS A 56 -8.33 -11.49 1.36
C LYS A 56 -9.01 -11.02 0.07
N MET A 57 -10.15 -10.36 0.20
CA MET A 57 -10.89 -9.88 -0.97
C MET A 57 -10.16 -8.76 -1.71
N LEU A 58 -9.42 -7.92 -1.00
CA LEU A 58 -8.58 -6.87 -1.60
C LEU A 58 -7.50 -7.48 -2.49
N PHE A 59 -6.75 -8.47 -1.98
CA PHE A 59 -5.68 -9.12 -2.73
C PHE A 59 -6.21 -9.97 -3.88
N ILE A 60 -7.37 -10.64 -3.74
CA ILE A 60 -8.00 -11.33 -4.87
C ILE A 60 -8.32 -10.33 -6.00
N ASN A 61 -8.92 -9.19 -5.66
CA ASN A 61 -9.23 -8.14 -6.65
C ASN A 61 -7.95 -7.58 -7.28
N GLN A 62 -6.89 -7.37 -6.49
CA GLN A 62 -5.58 -6.94 -6.98
C GLN A 62 -4.96 -7.97 -7.93
N GLY A 63 -5.15 -9.26 -7.66
CA GLY A 63 -4.71 -10.33 -8.55
C GLY A 63 -5.41 -10.25 -9.92
N PHE A 64 -6.74 -10.14 -9.95
CA PHE A 64 -7.47 -10.00 -11.23
C PHE A 64 -7.14 -8.71 -11.97
N TYR A 65 -6.87 -7.63 -11.24
CA TYR A 65 -6.32 -6.41 -11.79
C TYR A 65 -4.99 -6.69 -12.53
N ASN A 66 -4.06 -7.38 -11.87
CA ASN A 66 -2.77 -7.75 -12.45
C ASN A 66 -2.92 -8.66 -13.68
N LEU A 67 -3.89 -9.58 -13.67
CA LEU A 67 -4.22 -10.40 -14.84
C LEU A 67 -4.66 -9.55 -16.03
N MET A 68 -5.52 -8.55 -15.82
CA MET A 68 -6.00 -7.67 -16.90
C MET A 68 -4.87 -6.82 -17.49
N VAL A 69 -3.95 -6.33 -16.65
CA VAL A 69 -2.74 -5.63 -17.09
C VAL A 69 -1.89 -6.55 -17.97
N ALA A 70 -1.59 -7.77 -17.50
CA ALA A 70 -0.81 -8.75 -18.27
C ALA A 70 -1.50 -9.12 -19.60
N ALA A 71 -2.82 -9.33 -19.58
CA ALA A 71 -3.61 -9.63 -20.77
C ALA A 71 -3.56 -8.49 -21.80
N GLY A 72 -3.62 -7.24 -21.35
CA GLY A 72 -3.43 -6.06 -22.22
C GLY A 72 -2.05 -6.05 -22.89
N GLY A 73 -1.00 -6.35 -22.11
CA GLY A 73 0.37 -6.49 -22.64
C GLY A 73 0.49 -7.60 -23.69
N ILE A 74 -0.04 -8.79 -23.40
CA ILE A 74 -0.06 -9.93 -24.33
C ILE A 74 -0.81 -9.57 -25.61
N LEU A 75 -2.02 -8.98 -25.49
CA LEU A 75 -2.83 -8.59 -26.62
C LEU A 75 -2.14 -7.53 -27.48
N GLY A 76 -1.45 -6.56 -26.88
CA GLY A 76 -0.69 -5.54 -27.60
C GLY A 76 0.45 -6.13 -28.42
N VAL A 77 1.18 -7.10 -27.87
CA VAL A 77 2.22 -7.85 -28.60
C VAL A 77 1.62 -8.67 -29.74
N LEU A 78 0.48 -9.34 -29.51
CA LEU A 78 -0.21 -10.12 -30.53
C LEU A 78 -0.73 -9.26 -31.68
N LEU A 79 -1.21 -8.03 -31.40
CA LEU A 79 -1.63 -7.09 -32.42
C LEU A 79 -0.47 -6.66 -33.31
N ILE A 80 0.68 -6.31 -32.71
CA ILE A 80 1.90 -5.99 -33.46
C ILE A 80 2.35 -7.18 -34.32
N ALA A 81 2.32 -8.40 -33.78
CA ALA A 81 2.68 -9.61 -34.53
C ALA A 81 1.74 -9.88 -35.72
N LYS A 82 0.50 -9.40 -35.67
CA LYS A 82 -0.49 -9.48 -36.76
C LYS A 82 -0.44 -8.28 -37.72
N GLY A 83 0.56 -7.41 -37.62
CA GLY A 83 0.72 -6.23 -38.48
C GLY A 83 -0.12 -5.00 -38.05
N LYS A 84 -0.84 -5.08 -36.92
CA LYS A 84 -1.61 -3.97 -36.34
C LYS A 84 -0.74 -3.18 -35.34
N GLU A 85 0.32 -2.57 -35.87
CA GLU A 85 1.36 -1.96 -35.04
C GLU A 85 0.85 -0.78 -34.22
N SER A 86 0.02 0.08 -34.81
CA SER A 86 -0.54 1.27 -34.14
C SER A 86 -1.42 0.89 -32.95
N GLU A 87 -2.36 -0.04 -33.15
CA GLU A 87 -3.29 -0.51 -32.12
C GLU A 87 -2.55 -1.23 -30.99
N GLY A 88 -1.56 -2.05 -31.34
CA GLY A 88 -0.72 -2.69 -30.34
C GLY A 88 0.09 -1.69 -29.53
N LEU A 89 0.72 -0.70 -30.16
CA LEU A 89 1.49 0.34 -29.46
C LEU A 89 0.61 1.20 -28.53
N HIS A 90 -0.62 1.55 -28.93
CA HIS A 90 -1.55 2.26 -28.05
C HIS A 90 -1.88 1.44 -26.81
N LEU A 91 -2.14 0.14 -26.96
CA LEU A 91 -2.46 -0.73 -25.84
C LEU A 91 -1.27 -0.92 -24.90
N LEU A 92 -0.07 -1.12 -25.47
CA LEU A 92 1.18 -1.25 -24.71
C LEU A 92 1.58 0.04 -23.98
N GLY A 93 1.23 1.22 -24.52
CA GLY A 93 1.44 2.51 -23.87
C GLY A 93 0.40 2.82 -22.79
N TYR A 94 -0.86 2.45 -23.02
CA TYR A 94 -1.96 2.67 -22.07
C TYR A 94 -1.82 1.84 -20.79
N MET A 95 -1.48 0.55 -20.93
CA MET A 95 -1.36 -0.40 -19.83
C MET A 95 -0.48 0.11 -18.65
N PRO A 96 0.78 0.55 -18.85
CA PRO A 96 1.62 1.00 -17.74
C PRO A 96 1.14 2.31 -17.12
N LEU A 97 0.49 3.20 -17.89
CA LEU A 97 -0.13 4.41 -17.34
C LEU A 97 -1.29 4.05 -16.42
N PHE A 98 -2.14 3.11 -16.85
CA PHE A 98 -3.23 2.59 -16.03
C PHE A 98 -2.71 1.90 -14.75
N ALA A 99 -1.67 1.06 -14.87
CA ALA A 99 -0.94 0.46 -13.75
C ALA A 99 -0.44 1.50 -12.74
N THR A 100 0.18 2.56 -13.25
CA THR A 100 0.72 3.64 -12.42
C THR A 100 -0.39 4.37 -11.67
N VAL A 101 -1.47 4.76 -12.35
CA VAL A 101 -2.59 5.47 -11.70
C VAL A 101 -3.25 4.60 -10.64
N ALA A 102 -3.51 3.31 -10.93
CA ALA A 102 -4.09 2.40 -9.96
C ALA A 102 -3.19 2.20 -8.74
N GLY A 103 -1.88 2.03 -8.94
CA GLY A 103 -0.91 1.93 -7.86
C GLY A 103 -0.88 3.18 -6.98
N ILE A 104 -0.92 4.36 -7.60
CA ILE A 104 -1.03 5.65 -6.90
C ILE A 104 -2.33 5.70 -6.07
N THR A 105 -3.47 5.35 -6.65
CA THR A 105 -4.76 5.30 -5.93
C THR A 105 -4.68 4.37 -4.73
N LEU A 106 -4.11 3.17 -4.90
CA LEU A 106 -3.95 2.20 -3.81
C LEU A 106 -3.07 2.76 -2.67
N LEU A 107 -1.98 3.45 -3.01
CA LEU A 107 -1.08 4.09 -2.03
C LEU A 107 -1.82 5.16 -1.21
N PHE A 108 -2.63 5.99 -1.85
CA PHE A 108 -3.42 7.02 -1.16
C PHE A 108 -4.55 6.43 -0.32
N SER A 109 -5.27 5.42 -0.81
CA SER A 109 -6.31 4.73 -0.04
C SER A 109 -5.75 4.03 1.20
N SER A 110 -4.57 3.42 1.08
CA SER A 110 -3.90 2.75 2.19
C SER A 110 -3.45 3.74 3.28
N ARG A 111 -2.93 4.91 2.88
CA ARG A 111 -2.60 5.99 3.84
C ARG A 111 -3.82 6.58 4.50
N ALA A 112 -4.91 6.78 3.76
CA ALA A 112 -6.16 7.29 4.32
C ALA A 112 -6.71 6.36 5.41
N TYR A 113 -6.65 5.04 5.19
CA TYR A 113 -7.10 4.04 6.19
C TYR A 113 -6.24 4.05 7.47
N SER A 114 -4.93 4.27 7.32
CA SER A 114 -4.02 4.44 8.47
C SER A 114 -4.36 5.69 9.30
N TRP A 115 -4.89 6.75 8.68
CA TRP A 115 -5.26 7.99 9.37
C TRP A 115 -6.67 7.94 9.99
N SER A 116 -7.60 7.20 9.39
CA SER A 116 -8.99 7.08 9.86
C SER A 116 -9.21 6.06 10.97
N SER A 117 -8.21 5.23 11.28
CA SER A 117 -8.30 4.27 12.39
C SER A 117 -8.24 5.01 13.74
N PRO A 118 -9.00 4.60 14.79
CA PRO A 118 -8.98 5.26 16.10
C PRO A 118 -7.57 5.39 16.72
N ALA A 119 -6.64 4.49 16.34
CA ALA A 119 -5.23 4.55 16.72
C ALA A 119 -4.43 5.66 16.00
N GLY A 120 -4.81 6.04 14.77
CA GLY A 120 -4.21 7.15 14.02
C GLY A 120 -4.50 8.51 14.65
N CYS A 121 -5.70 8.68 15.22
CA CYS A 121 -6.05 9.86 16.03
C CYS A 121 -5.21 9.93 17.32
N ALA A 122 -4.86 8.79 17.94
CA ALA A 122 -4.03 8.75 19.14
C ALA A 122 -2.55 9.09 18.86
N SER A 123 -2.03 8.71 17.68
CA SER A 123 -0.63 9.01 17.32
C SER A 123 -0.39 10.49 16.98
N GLY A 124 -1.43 11.26 16.66
CA GLY A 124 -1.38 12.73 16.55
C GLY A 124 -1.44 13.45 17.91
N ILE A 125 -1.88 12.76 18.98
CA ILE A 125 -1.97 13.29 20.35
C ILE A 125 -0.69 13.01 21.15
N GLY A 126 0.29 12.30 20.58
CA GLY A 126 1.64 12.15 21.17
C GLY A 126 2.40 13.47 21.32
N HIS A 127 1.99 14.53 20.63
CA HIS A 127 2.53 15.89 20.81
C HIS A 127 1.69 16.78 21.76
N GLY A 128 0.49 16.35 22.14
CA GLY A 128 -0.40 17.08 23.05
C GLY A 128 -0.26 16.69 24.52
N HIS A 129 0.10 15.43 24.80
CA HIS A 129 0.29 14.95 26.17
C HIS A 129 1.57 15.48 26.84
N ASP A 130 2.58 15.84 26.04
CA ASP A 130 3.82 16.47 26.51
C ASP A 130 3.64 17.96 26.88
N ILE A 131 2.56 18.61 26.43
CA ILE A 131 2.25 20.00 26.79
C ILE A 131 1.47 20.01 28.12
N ALA A 132 0.47 19.14 28.27
CA ALA A 132 -0.34 19.07 29.49
C ALA A 132 0.48 18.66 30.74
N THR A 133 1.45 17.74 30.58
CA THR A 133 2.31 17.32 31.70
C THR A 133 3.40 18.33 32.06
N LYS A 134 3.75 19.25 31.16
CA LYS A 134 4.65 20.38 31.46
C LYS A 134 3.93 21.49 32.22
N ASP A 135 2.69 21.79 31.85
CA ASP A 135 1.88 22.79 32.55
C ASP A 135 1.56 22.35 33.99
N GLU A 136 1.24 21.07 34.22
CA GLU A 136 1.01 20.55 35.58
C GLU A 136 2.26 20.60 36.46
N LYS A 137 3.45 20.31 35.90
CA LYS A 137 4.72 20.44 36.65
C LYS A 137 5.11 21.88 36.90
N GLN A 138 4.72 22.82 36.03
CA GLN A 138 5.03 24.24 36.19
C GLN A 138 4.11 24.91 37.23
N GLU A 139 2.83 24.53 37.31
CA GLU A 139 1.93 24.96 38.39
C GLU A 139 2.36 24.41 39.77
N LEU A 140 2.78 23.15 39.85
CA LEU A 140 3.28 22.56 41.10
C LEU A 140 4.62 23.18 41.55
N SER A 141 5.47 23.63 40.63
CA SER A 141 6.69 24.38 40.95
C SER A 141 6.40 25.80 41.44
N ASN A 142 5.44 26.49 40.83
CA ASN A 142 5.05 27.85 41.24
C ASN A 142 4.31 27.87 42.59
N SER A 143 3.50 26.86 42.90
CA SER A 143 2.82 26.73 44.19
C SER A 143 3.80 26.52 45.36
N LYS A 144 4.87 25.75 45.16
CA LYS A 144 5.89 25.52 46.20
C LYS A 144 6.77 26.75 46.48
N LEU A 145 6.94 27.64 45.50
CA LEU A 145 7.69 28.89 45.70
C LEU A 145 6.87 29.96 46.45
N VAL A 146 5.54 29.95 46.33
CA VAL A 146 4.66 30.90 47.02
C VAL A 146 4.46 30.54 48.51
N HIS A 147 4.58 29.27 48.89
CA HIS A 147 4.43 28.82 50.28
C HIS A 147 5.74 28.54 51.04
N GLY A 148 6.91 28.65 50.38
CA GLY A 148 8.22 28.42 50.99
C GLY A 148 8.94 29.66 51.53
N GLY A 149 8.36 30.86 51.39
CA GLY A 149 8.98 32.14 51.76
C GLY A 149 8.30 32.81 52.95
N ALA A 150 8.17 32.10 54.08
CA ALA A 150 7.78 32.72 55.34
C ALA A 150 8.43 31.95 56.51
N VAL A 151 9.72 32.19 56.70
CA VAL A 151 10.38 32.10 58.01
C VAL A 151 11.30 33.30 58.15
#